data_AF-A0A1V3X656-F1
#
_entry.id   AF-A0A1V3X656-F1
#
_cell.length_a   1.000
_cell.length_b   1.000
_cell.length_c   1.000
_cell.angle_alpha   90.00
_cell.angle_beta   90.00
_cell.angle_gamma   90.00
#
_symmetry.space_group_name_H-M   'P 1'
#
loop_
_entity.id
_entity.type
_entity.pdbx_description
1 polymer ?
#
loop_
_entity_poly.entity_id
_entity_poly.type
_entity_poly.pdbx_seq_one_letter_code
_entity_poly.pdbx_strand_id
1 'polypeptide(L)'
;MEAIPEFAELAKRSRVRQLRTEVQQRSDRCDTIDRDSAWRAKRKALELIHRVPRSAGRELAYAAFRSREGRALDDFATWCALAEKYGGDWHRWPKSLRHPDATGVAGFVDKHADAIDFHRWLQWQLDEQLAAAQSGATRAGMSLGIMHDLAVGVHPDGPTHGPCRTCSRWA
;
A
#
# COMPACT_ATOMS: atom_id res chain seq x y z
N MET A 1 11.87 0.83 4.42
CA MET A 1 11.74 2.13 3.71
C MET A 1 13.06 2.57 3.14
N GLU A 2 14.15 2.23 3.81
CA GLU A 2 15.51 2.58 3.48
C GLU A 2 15.97 1.98 2.14
N ALA A 3 15.28 0.94 1.65
CA ALA A 3 15.48 0.36 0.33
C ALA A 3 14.79 1.14 -0.81
N ILE A 4 13.97 2.15 -0.51
CA ILE A 4 13.29 2.97 -1.52
C ILE A 4 14.29 4.02 -2.02
N PRO A 5 14.60 4.10 -3.33
CA PRO A 5 15.59 5.04 -3.86
C PRO A 5 15.33 6.49 -3.46
N GLU A 6 14.06 6.92 -3.50
CA GLU A 6 13.63 8.28 -3.15
C GLU A 6 13.89 8.64 -1.67
N PHE A 7 14.14 7.65 -0.79
CA PHE A 7 14.55 7.92 0.59
C PHE A 7 15.93 8.61 0.67
N ALA A 8 16.83 8.34 -0.27
CA ALA A 8 18.16 8.96 -0.30
C ALA A 8 18.09 10.47 -0.54
N GLU A 9 17.12 10.90 -1.37
CA GLU A 9 16.89 12.28 -1.80
C GLU A 9 16.02 13.08 -0.80
N LEU A 10 15.55 12.45 0.28
CA LEU A 10 14.71 13.13 1.26
C LEU A 10 15.51 14.18 2.05
N ALA A 11 15.13 15.46 1.94
CA ALA A 11 15.80 16.56 2.64
C ALA A 11 15.80 16.40 4.18
N LYS A 12 14.72 15.85 4.76
CA LYS A 12 14.53 15.68 6.22
C LYS A 12 14.64 14.22 6.67
N ARG A 13 15.68 13.49 6.24
CA ARG A 13 15.96 12.11 6.70
C ARG A 13 16.00 11.96 8.22
N SER A 14 16.40 12.99 8.96
CA SER A 14 16.40 13.01 10.43
C SER A 14 15.01 12.76 11.03
N ARG A 15 13.95 13.25 10.39
CA ARG A 15 12.57 13.05 10.87
C ARG A 15 12.12 11.60 10.74
N VAL A 16 12.48 10.93 9.64
CA VAL A 16 12.19 9.50 9.45
C VAL A 16 13.02 8.64 10.42
N ARG A 17 14.29 8.99 10.63
CA ARG A 17 15.13 8.33 11.63
C ARG A 17 14.56 8.47 13.04
N GLN A 18 14.07 9.65 13.40
CA GLN A 18 13.42 9.88 14.70
C GLN A 18 12.18 8.99 14.87
N LEU A 19 11.29 8.93 13.88
CA LEU A 19 10.11 8.06 13.92
C LEU A 19 10.49 6.58 14.08
N ARG A 20 11.58 6.14 13.44
CA ARG A 20 12.13 4.79 13.62
C ARG A 20 12.60 4.55 15.05
N THR A 21 13.39 5.47 15.60
CA THR A 21 13.91 5.37 16.97
C THR A 21 12.78 5.30 17.99
N GLU A 22 11.74 6.13 17.83
CA GLU A 22 10.56 6.12 18.72
C GLU A 22 9.83 4.77 18.70
N VAL A 23 9.65 4.16 17.51
CA VAL A 23 9.03 2.83 17.40
C VAL A 23 9.93 1.74 17.99
N GLN A 24 11.24 1.78 17.73
CA GLN A 24 12.18 0.78 18.26
C GLN A 24 12.22 0.82 19.79
N GLN A 25 12.38 2.00 20.38
CA GLN A 25 12.39 2.16 21.84
C GLN A 25 11.11 1.65 22.50
N ARG A 26 9.96 1.76 21.82
CA ARG A 26 8.69 1.22 22.31
C ARG A 26 8.63 -0.29 22.15
N SER A 27 9.13 -0.82 21.04
CA SER A 27 9.19 -2.26 20.79
C SER A 27 10.12 -2.97 21.77
N ASP A 28 11.26 -2.37 22.13
CA ASP A 28 12.23 -2.95 23.06
C ASP A 28 11.69 -3.06 24.50
N ARG A 29 10.58 -2.38 24.80
CA ARG A 29 9.93 -2.35 26.12
C ARG A 29 8.68 -3.22 26.20
N CYS A 30 8.30 -3.89 25.13
CA CYS A 30 7.09 -4.72 25.06
C CYS A 30 7.39 -6.06 24.42
N ASP A 31 6.93 -7.14 25.04
CA ASP A 31 7.05 -8.50 24.50
C ASP A 31 6.06 -8.79 23.35
N THR A 32 5.18 -7.84 23.03
CA THR A 32 4.19 -7.92 21.95
C THR A 32 4.44 -6.87 20.88
N ILE A 33 4.26 -7.26 19.61
CA ILE A 33 4.41 -6.35 18.46
C ILE A 33 3.22 -5.37 18.40
N ASP A 34 3.46 -4.09 18.71
CA ASP A 34 2.51 -2.99 18.50
C ASP A 34 2.45 -2.61 17.01
N ARG A 35 1.60 -3.34 16.26
CA ARG A 35 1.41 -3.16 14.82
C ARG A 35 0.86 -1.77 14.47
N ASP A 36 -0.02 -1.23 15.30
CA ASP A 36 -0.69 0.05 15.05
C ASP A 36 0.29 1.23 15.14
N SER A 37 1.11 1.26 16.20
CA SER A 37 2.13 2.29 16.35
C SER A 37 3.20 2.20 15.27
N ALA A 38 3.64 0.97 14.96
CA ALA A 38 4.57 0.75 13.86
C ALA A 38 3.96 1.24 12.53
N TRP A 39 2.71 0.88 12.22
CA TRP A 39 2.03 1.32 11.00
C TRP A 39 1.89 2.84 10.92
N ARG A 40 1.43 3.51 11.99
CA ARG A 40 1.30 4.98 12.02
C ARG A 40 2.62 5.69 11.74
N ALA A 41 3.71 5.24 12.37
CA ALA A 41 5.03 5.81 12.12
C ALA A 41 5.50 5.53 10.68
N LYS A 42 5.27 4.29 10.21
CA LYS A 42 5.67 3.91 8.85
C LYS A 42 4.93 4.71 7.79
N ARG A 43 3.61 4.85 7.93
CA ARG A 43 2.77 5.64 7.03
C ARG A 43 3.25 7.08 6.92
N LYS A 44 3.51 7.76 8.04
CA LYS A 44 4.04 9.15 8.04
C LYS A 44 5.35 9.27 7.28
N ALA A 45 6.27 8.31 7.45
CA ALA A 45 7.53 8.32 6.72
C ALA A 45 7.34 8.04 5.23
N LEU A 46 6.47 7.11 4.86
CA LEU A 46 6.15 6.77 3.48
C LEU A 46 5.47 7.92 2.74
N GLU A 47 4.56 8.66 3.39
CA GLU A 47 3.93 9.86 2.82
C GLU A 47 4.98 10.96 2.53
N LEU A 48 6.02 11.10 3.36
CA LEU A 48 7.11 12.02 3.09
C LEU A 48 7.96 11.59 1.89
N ILE A 49 8.23 10.28 1.77
CA ILE A 49 9.02 9.72 0.67
C ILE A 49 8.25 9.81 -0.66
N HIS A 50 6.94 9.52 -0.66
CA HIS A 50 6.10 9.57 -1.87
C HIS A 50 6.07 10.96 -2.52
N ARG A 51 6.20 12.03 -1.72
CA ARG A 51 6.27 13.41 -2.20
C ARG A 51 7.60 13.80 -2.84
N VAL A 52 8.65 12.99 -2.68
CA VAL A 52 9.93 13.25 -3.32
C VAL A 52 9.78 13.00 -4.82
N PRO A 53 10.16 13.95 -5.70
CA PRO A 53 10.12 13.74 -7.13
C PRO A 53 10.93 12.51 -7.54
N ARG A 54 10.31 11.62 -8.30
CA ARG A 54 10.96 10.44 -8.85
C ARG A 54 11.83 10.84 -10.04
N SER A 55 12.91 10.10 -10.28
CA SER A 55 13.70 10.25 -11.50
C SER A 55 12.86 9.84 -12.73
N ALA A 56 13.25 10.29 -13.93
CA ALA A 56 12.52 9.97 -15.16
C ALA A 56 12.36 8.44 -15.38
N GLY A 57 13.41 7.66 -15.08
CA GLY A 57 13.34 6.19 -15.19
C GLY A 57 12.39 5.56 -14.17
N ARG A 58 12.35 6.09 -12.95
CA ARG A 58 11.43 5.63 -11.89
C ARG A 58 9.98 5.98 -12.20
N GLU A 59 9.75 7.16 -12.76
CA GLU A 59 8.40 7.56 -13.18
C GLU A 59 7.89 6.67 -14.33
N LEU A 60 8.75 6.34 -15.30
CA LEU A 60 8.41 5.39 -16.36
C LEU A 60 8.10 3.99 -15.81
N ALA A 61 8.91 3.50 -14.87
CA ALA A 61 8.68 2.20 -14.23
C ALA A 61 7.37 2.17 -13.44
N TYR A 62 7.06 3.24 -12.71
CA TYR A 62 5.80 3.36 -11.99
C TYR A 62 4.60 3.43 -12.96
N ALA A 63 4.71 4.19 -14.05
CA ALA A 63 3.69 4.21 -15.10
C ALA A 63 3.46 2.82 -15.73
N ALA A 64 4.54 2.07 -15.99
CA ALA A 64 4.46 0.71 -16.50
C ALA A 64 3.76 -0.24 -15.50
N PHE A 65 4.07 -0.13 -14.21
CA PHE A 65 3.38 -0.88 -13.14
C PHE A 65 1.88 -0.56 -13.13
N ARG A 66 1.50 0.72 -13.13
CA ARG A 66 0.08 1.12 -13.17
C ARG A 66 -0.64 0.57 -14.39
N SER A 67 0.00 0.59 -15.56
CA SER A 67 -0.55 0.02 -16.79
C SER A 67 -0.73 -1.50 -16.69
N ARG A 68 0.25 -2.20 -16.10
CA ARG A 68 0.23 -3.66 -15.91
C ARG A 68 -0.89 -4.12 -14.99
N GLU A 69 -1.05 -3.47 -13.84
CA GLU A 69 -2.07 -3.87 -12.84
C GLU A 69 -3.48 -3.34 -13.18
N GLY A 70 -3.54 -2.19 -13.87
CA GLY A 70 -4.77 -1.60 -14.40
C GLY A 70 -5.84 -1.38 -13.34
N ARG A 71 -7.09 -1.72 -13.70
CA ARG A 71 -8.28 -1.40 -12.89
C ARG A 71 -8.27 -2.01 -11.49
N ALA A 72 -7.67 -3.18 -11.30
CA ALA A 72 -7.63 -3.83 -10.00
C ALA A 72 -6.84 -3.00 -8.98
N LEU A 73 -5.72 -2.41 -9.41
CA LEU A 73 -4.93 -1.49 -8.60
C LEU A 73 -5.71 -0.21 -8.28
N ASP A 74 -6.43 0.33 -9.26
CA ASP A 74 -7.26 1.52 -9.07
C ASP A 74 -8.37 1.29 -8.05
N ASP A 75 -9.16 0.22 -8.23
CA ASP A 75 -10.26 -0.13 -7.33
C ASP A 75 -9.73 -0.36 -5.89
N PHE A 76 -8.60 -1.07 -5.74
CA PHE A 76 -7.95 -1.28 -4.45
C PHE A 76 -7.48 0.03 -3.79
N ALA A 77 -6.80 0.88 -4.55
CA ALA A 77 -6.27 2.14 -4.03
C ALA A 77 -7.40 3.09 -3.63
N THR A 78 -8.49 3.13 -4.39
CA THR A 78 -9.71 3.85 -4.04
C THR A 78 -10.34 3.27 -2.78
N TRP A 79 -10.32 1.94 -2.60
CA TRP A 79 -10.80 1.28 -1.38
C TRP A 79 -10.04 1.71 -0.15
N CYS A 80 -8.72 1.71 -0.21
CA CYS A 80 -7.92 2.15 0.91
C CYS A 80 -8.23 3.61 1.28
N ALA A 81 -8.31 4.52 0.30
CA ALA A 81 -8.62 5.92 0.56
C ALA A 81 -10.02 6.13 1.16
N LEU A 82 -11.02 5.34 0.74
CA LEU A 82 -12.37 5.38 1.32
C LEU A 82 -12.39 4.81 2.74
N ALA A 83 -11.73 3.67 2.96
CA ALA A 83 -11.63 3.02 4.27
C ALA A 83 -10.91 3.89 5.30
N GLU A 84 -9.90 4.65 4.88
CA GLU A 84 -9.23 5.61 5.74
C GLU A 84 -10.15 6.77 6.17
N LYS A 85 -11.10 7.16 5.33
CA LYS A 85 -12.02 8.27 5.59
C LYS A 85 -13.26 7.85 6.36
N TYR A 86 -13.82 6.69 6.05
CA TYR A 86 -15.12 6.23 6.54
C TYR A 86 -15.03 4.98 7.43
N GLY A 87 -13.84 4.43 7.65
CA GLY A 87 -13.60 3.19 8.39
C GLY A 87 -13.63 1.95 7.48
N GLY A 88 -13.13 0.82 7.99
CA GLY A 88 -13.02 -0.42 7.20
C GLY A 88 -14.35 -1.12 6.88
N ASP A 89 -15.45 -0.73 7.51
CA ASP A 89 -16.79 -1.28 7.24
C ASP A 89 -17.49 -0.47 6.13
N TRP A 90 -17.47 -1.01 4.91
CA TRP A 90 -18.05 -0.36 3.74
C TRP A 90 -19.58 -0.20 3.82
N HIS A 91 -20.27 -1.02 4.62
CA HIS A 91 -21.72 -0.90 4.81
C HIS A 91 -22.10 0.41 5.52
N ARG A 92 -21.15 1.05 6.22
CA ARG A 92 -21.36 2.34 6.89
C ARG A 92 -21.10 3.54 5.99
N TRP A 93 -20.55 3.33 4.80
CA TRP A 93 -20.19 4.44 3.92
C TRP A 93 -21.42 5.11 3.30
N PRO A 94 -21.29 6.32 2.75
CA PRO A 94 -22.35 6.92 1.96
C PRO A 94 -22.79 5.99 0.81
N LYS A 95 -24.09 5.85 0.56
CA LYS A 95 -24.63 4.93 -0.47
C LYS A 95 -24.01 5.12 -1.85
N SER A 96 -23.66 6.37 -2.20
CA SER A 96 -23.00 6.73 -3.46
C SER A 96 -21.54 6.29 -3.57
N LEU A 97 -20.97 5.67 -2.53
CA LEU A 97 -19.58 5.21 -2.44
C LEU A 97 -19.46 3.72 -2.08
N ARG A 98 -20.58 2.99 -1.96
CA ARG A 98 -20.60 1.57 -1.56
C ARG A 98 -20.33 0.57 -2.70
N HIS A 99 -20.09 1.05 -3.91
CA HIS A 99 -19.84 0.24 -5.11
C HIS A 99 -18.85 1.01 -6.01
N PRO A 100 -17.95 0.37 -6.79
CA PRO A 100 -16.85 1.11 -7.44
C PRO A 100 -17.39 1.89 -8.62
N ASP A 101 -18.45 1.35 -9.23
CA ASP A 101 -19.18 1.93 -10.34
C ASP A 101 -20.27 2.92 -9.84
N ALA A 102 -20.33 3.21 -8.53
CA ALA A 102 -21.26 4.20 -8.03
C ALA A 102 -20.84 5.60 -8.47
N THR A 103 -21.83 6.44 -8.82
CA THR A 103 -21.60 7.77 -9.39
C THR A 103 -20.81 8.71 -8.49
N GLY A 104 -20.81 8.48 -7.16
CA GLY A 104 -20.03 9.25 -6.21
C GLY A 104 -18.53 8.93 -6.21
N VAL A 105 -18.13 7.76 -6.73
CA VAL A 105 -16.73 7.32 -6.68
C VAL A 105 -15.85 8.14 -7.61
N ALA A 106 -16.31 8.47 -8.82
CA ALA A 106 -15.54 9.32 -9.74
C ALA A 106 -15.19 10.69 -9.10
N GLY A 107 -16.18 11.37 -8.52
CA GLY A 107 -15.95 12.64 -7.81
C GLY A 107 -15.10 12.48 -6.55
N PHE A 108 -15.13 11.32 -5.89
CA PHE A 108 -14.22 11.01 -4.80
C PHE A 108 -12.78 10.84 -5.30
N VAL A 109 -12.58 10.12 -6.41
CA VAL A 109 -11.28 9.89 -7.03
C VAL A 109 -10.63 11.22 -7.42
N ASP A 110 -11.38 12.10 -8.08
CA ASP A 110 -10.87 13.41 -8.49
C ASP A 110 -10.45 14.27 -7.29
N LYS A 111 -11.25 14.25 -6.21
CA LYS A 111 -10.98 15.03 -4.99
C LYS A 111 -9.82 14.48 -4.15
N HIS A 112 -9.56 13.17 -4.25
CA HIS A 112 -8.60 12.46 -3.39
C HIS A 112 -7.49 11.78 -4.20
N ALA A 113 -7.18 12.31 -5.39
CA ALA A 113 -6.22 11.72 -6.32
C ALA A 113 -4.85 11.41 -5.70
N ASP A 114 -4.30 12.31 -4.88
CA ASP A 114 -3.01 12.12 -4.21
C ASP A 114 -3.03 10.97 -3.20
N ALA A 115 -4.12 10.83 -2.43
CA ALA A 115 -4.24 9.75 -1.45
C ALA A 115 -4.39 8.39 -2.13
N ILE A 116 -5.12 8.35 -3.25
CA ILE A 116 -5.27 7.14 -4.06
C ILE A 116 -3.94 6.80 -4.72
N ASP A 117 -3.23 7.78 -5.32
CA ASP A 117 -1.90 7.55 -5.89
C ASP A 117 -0.90 7.07 -4.84
N PHE A 118 -0.98 7.57 -3.60
CA PHE A 118 -0.17 7.04 -2.51
C PHE A 118 -0.38 5.54 -2.29
N HIS A 119 -1.63 5.05 -2.29
CA HIS A 119 -1.91 3.61 -2.17
C HIS A 119 -1.45 2.79 -3.38
N ARG A 120 -1.58 3.34 -4.60
CA ARG A 120 -1.03 2.72 -5.82
C ARG A 120 0.49 2.59 -5.71
N TRP A 121 1.14 3.66 -5.29
CA TRP A 121 2.58 3.70 -5.09
C TRP A 121 3.04 2.72 -4.01
N LEU A 122 2.28 2.55 -2.92
CA LEU A 122 2.58 1.54 -1.91
C LEU A 122 2.58 0.11 -2.47
N GLN A 123 1.61 -0.23 -3.34
CA GLN A 123 1.59 -1.53 -4.01
C GLN A 123 2.80 -1.71 -4.93
N TRP A 124 3.21 -0.66 -5.63
CA TRP A 124 4.43 -0.70 -6.43
C TRP A 124 5.69 -0.91 -5.59
N GLN A 125 5.82 -0.23 -4.45
CA GLN A 125 6.96 -0.44 -3.54
C GLN A 125 6.99 -1.85 -2.95
N LEU A 126 5.82 -2.46 -2.75
CA LEU A 126 5.71 -3.87 -2.33
C LEU A 126 6.18 -4.81 -3.44
N ASP A 127 5.72 -4.60 -4.69
CA ASP A 127 6.12 -5.39 -5.87
C ASP A 127 7.64 -5.41 -6.05
N GLU A 128 8.27 -4.23 -5.99
CA GLU A 128 9.72 -4.11 -6.17
C GLU A 128 10.52 -4.79 -5.04
N GLN A 129 10.10 -4.60 -3.78
CA GLN A 129 10.78 -5.21 -2.65
C GLN A 129 10.63 -6.73 -2.65
N LEU A 130 9.48 -7.23 -3.08
CA LEU A 130 9.24 -8.65 -3.20
C LEU A 130 10.08 -9.28 -4.31
N ALA A 131 10.13 -8.64 -5.48
CA ALA A 131 10.98 -9.08 -6.58
C ALA A 131 12.47 -9.09 -6.19
N ALA A 132 12.92 -8.06 -5.47
CA ALA A 132 14.29 -7.99 -4.95
C ALA A 132 14.59 -9.12 -3.95
N ALA A 133 13.66 -9.45 -3.07
CA ALA A 133 13.80 -10.54 -2.11
C ALA A 133 13.88 -11.91 -2.82
N GLN A 134 13.02 -12.16 -3.81
CA GLN A 134 13.05 -13.38 -4.62
C GLN A 134 14.38 -13.53 -5.38
N SER A 135 14.85 -12.44 -6.00
CA SER A 135 16.16 -12.40 -6.66
C SER A 135 17.31 -12.63 -5.69
N GLY A 136 17.22 -12.12 -4.46
CA GLY A 136 18.18 -12.39 -3.39
C GLY A 136 18.23 -13.87 -3.01
N ALA A 137 17.07 -14.48 -2.78
CA ALA A 137 16.94 -15.89 -2.39
C ALA A 137 17.51 -16.85 -3.45
N THR A 138 17.14 -16.63 -4.71
CA THR A 138 17.61 -17.45 -5.84
C THR A 138 19.12 -17.33 -6.06
N ARG A 139 19.68 -16.11 -5.99
CA ARG A 139 21.14 -15.90 -6.08
C ARG A 139 21.91 -16.51 -4.91
N ALA A 140 21.29 -16.65 -3.74
CA ALA A 140 21.87 -17.34 -2.59
C ALA A 140 21.86 -18.88 -2.74
N GLY A 141 21.37 -19.42 -3.86
CA GLY A 141 21.37 -20.85 -4.16
C GLY A 141 20.08 -21.58 -3.81
N MET A 142 19.01 -20.86 -3.44
CA MET A 142 17.69 -21.48 -3.21
C MET A 142 17.04 -21.80 -4.56
N SER A 143 16.84 -23.08 -4.87
CA SER A 143 16.32 -23.55 -6.16
C SER A 143 14.91 -23.02 -6.51
N LEU A 144 14.05 -22.85 -5.51
CA LEU A 144 12.69 -22.30 -5.66
C LEU A 144 12.60 -20.81 -5.27
N GLY A 145 13.49 -20.35 -4.38
CA GLY A 145 13.38 -19.02 -3.76
C GLY A 145 12.31 -18.96 -2.66
N ILE A 146 11.58 -17.83 -2.59
CA ILE A 146 10.55 -17.55 -1.59
C ILE A 146 9.25 -18.27 -1.98
N MET A 147 8.71 -19.04 -1.05
CA MET A 147 7.39 -19.68 -1.17
C MET A 147 6.34 -18.82 -0.48
N HIS A 148 5.28 -18.46 -1.22
CA HIS A 148 4.17 -17.66 -0.72
C HIS A 148 3.07 -18.55 -0.18
N ASP A 149 2.56 -18.22 1.00
CA ASP A 149 1.31 -18.80 1.50
C ASP A 149 0.13 -17.99 0.94
N LEU A 150 -0.89 -18.69 0.43
CA LEU A 150 -2.10 -18.08 -0.11
C LEU A 150 -3.25 -18.35 0.87
N ALA A 151 -3.66 -17.33 1.58
CA ALA A 151 -4.81 -17.42 2.47
C ALA A 151 -6.08 -17.79 1.67
N VAL A 152 -6.82 -18.78 2.15
CA VAL A 152 -8.06 -19.29 1.50
C VAL A 152 -9.27 -18.38 1.65
N GLY A 153 -9.15 -17.31 2.45
CA GLY A 153 -10.25 -16.38 2.72
C GLY A 153 -9.74 -14.98 2.97
N VAL A 154 -10.61 -14.01 2.75
CA VAL A 154 -10.38 -12.59 3.02
C VAL A 154 -11.29 -12.12 4.14
N HIS A 155 -10.95 -11.00 4.77
CA HIS A 155 -11.87 -10.38 5.74
C HIS A 155 -13.19 -10.02 5.03
N PRO A 156 -14.37 -10.28 5.64
CA PRO A 156 -15.67 -10.02 5.00
C PRO A 156 -15.87 -8.54 4.64
N ASP A 157 -15.30 -7.64 5.45
CA ASP A 157 -15.31 -6.20 5.17
C ASP A 157 -14.14 -5.73 4.28
N GLY A 158 -13.28 -6.64 3.83
CA GLY A 158 -12.12 -6.33 3.00
C GLY A 158 -12.48 -6.08 1.52
N PRO A 159 -11.54 -5.57 0.72
CA PRO A 159 -11.78 -5.24 -0.68
C PRO A 159 -12.10 -6.45 -1.59
N THR A 160 -12.02 -7.68 -1.08
CA THR A 160 -12.03 -8.92 -1.88
C THR A 160 -12.92 -10.04 -1.34
N HIS A 161 -14.01 -9.75 -0.61
CA HIS A 161 -14.99 -10.78 -0.25
C HIS A 161 -15.77 -11.25 -1.51
N GLY A 162 -16.25 -12.51 -1.54
CA GLY A 162 -17.08 -13.04 -2.64
C GLY A 162 -16.59 -14.37 -3.29
N PRO A 163 -17.44 -15.43 -3.39
CA PRO A 163 -17.06 -16.76 -3.92
C PRO A 163 -17.09 -16.87 -5.46
N CYS A 164 -17.14 -15.78 -6.21
CA CYS A 164 -17.36 -15.84 -7.67
C CYS A 164 -16.64 -14.69 -8.41
N ARG A 165 -15.95 -15.01 -9.51
CA ARG A 165 -15.09 -14.12 -10.34
C ARG A 165 -15.78 -12.90 -10.98
N THR A 166 -17.03 -12.62 -10.61
CA THR A 166 -17.83 -11.49 -11.09
C THR A 166 -18.46 -10.65 -9.97
N CYS A 167 -18.35 -11.04 -8.68
CA CYS A 167 -18.95 -10.31 -7.56
C CYS A 167 -18.00 -9.38 -6.80
N SER A 168 -16.69 -9.53 -6.96
CA SER A 168 -15.66 -8.91 -6.11
C SER A 168 -15.38 -7.44 -6.43
N ARG A 169 -16.30 -6.54 -6.09
CA ARG A 169 -16.02 -5.11 -6.31
C ARG A 169 -16.14 -4.24 -5.07
N TRP A 170 -17.14 -4.44 -4.18
CA TRP A 170 -17.13 -3.99 -2.76
C TRP A 170 -18.03 -4.89 -1.90
N ALA A 171 -18.12 -6.17 -2.24
CA ALA A 171 -18.78 -7.25 -1.50
C ALA A 171 -18.26 -8.58 -2.01
#